data_AF-A0A0W8F8V5-F1
#
_entry.id   AF-A0A0W8F8V5-F1
#
_cell.length_a   1.000
_cell.length_b   1.000
_cell.length_c   1.000
_cell.angle_alpha   90.00
_cell.angle_beta   90.00
_cell.angle_gamma   90.00
#
_symmetry.space_group_name_H-M   'P 1'
#
loop_
_entity.id
_entity.type
_entity.pdbx_description
1 polymer ?
#
loop_
_entity_poly.entity_id
_entity_poly.type
_entity_poly.pdbx_seq_one_letter_code
_entity_poly.pdbx_strand_id
1 'polypeptide(L)'
;MAALIVSFLTYEIFVPSRGENVLLKIRRLIPYIGWELWQIYLATIDVTKRVLGILPVDPRIIEFDTTLRSDFALVTFANSITLTPGTITIDIEPEKGRYIVHAIAKEPAESLTVDQTMQKKVGHVFMEE
;
A
#
# COMPACT_ATOMS: atom_id res chain seq x y z
N MET A 1 4.88 -14.94 30.06
CA MET A 1 3.62 -15.72 30.16
C MET A 1 2.63 -15.30 29.09
N ALA A 2 2.03 -14.09 29.13
CA ALA A 2 1.03 -13.65 28.14
C ALA A 2 1.52 -13.68 26.68
N ALA A 3 2.73 -13.15 26.39
CA ALA A 3 3.28 -13.14 25.03
C ALA A 3 3.49 -14.55 24.44
N LEU A 4 3.84 -15.53 25.28
CA LEU A 4 4.01 -16.93 24.85
C LEU A 4 2.66 -17.57 24.54
N ILE A 5 1.64 -17.29 25.37
CA ILE A 5 0.27 -17.78 25.14
C ILE A 5 -0.27 -17.21 23.82
N VAL A 6 -0.13 -15.90 23.60
CA VAL A 6 -0.54 -15.27 22.33
C VAL A 6 0.23 -15.88 21.15
N SER A 7 1.56 -16.00 21.27
CA SER A 7 2.37 -16.55 20.18
C SER A 7 2.00 -18.01 19.86
N PHE A 8 1.66 -18.82 20.86
CA PHE A 8 1.18 -20.19 20.66
C PHE A 8 -0.19 -20.23 19.99
N LEU A 9 -1.13 -19.36 20.40
CA LEU A 9 -2.48 -19.32 19.86
C LEU A 9 -2.54 -18.79 18.42
N THR A 10 -1.68 -17.82 18.08
CA THR A 10 -1.74 -17.10 16.80
C THR A 10 -0.67 -17.54 15.80
N TYR A 11 0.15 -18.54 16.16
CA TYR A 11 1.24 -19.05 15.34
C TYR A 11 0.80 -19.45 13.93
N GLU A 12 -0.34 -20.15 13.79
CA GLU A 12 -0.82 -20.63 12.47
C GLU A 12 -1.25 -19.49 11.53
N ILE A 13 -1.63 -18.35 12.08
CA ILE A 13 -2.12 -17.19 11.30
C ILE A 13 -0.93 -16.31 10.86
N PHE A 14 0.06 -16.12 11.73
CA PHE A 14 1.15 -15.16 11.49
C PHE A 14 2.46 -15.80 11.03
N VAL A 15 2.68 -17.10 11.28
CA VAL A 15 3.94 -17.71 10.88
C VAL A 15 3.89 -18.04 9.39
N PRO A 16 4.74 -17.37 8.57
CA PRO A 16 4.81 -17.66 7.16
C PRO A 16 5.26 -19.10 6.92
N SER A 17 4.86 -19.66 5.78
CA SER A 17 5.26 -20.99 5.35
C SER A 17 6.78 -21.19 5.47
N ARG A 18 7.17 -22.34 6.01
CA ARG A 18 8.56 -22.71 6.35
C ARG A 18 9.48 -22.54 5.11
N GLY A 19 10.29 -21.49 5.08
CA GLY A 19 11.20 -21.18 3.95
C GLY A 19 11.27 -19.71 3.54
N GLU A 20 10.41 -18.83 4.07
CA GLU A 20 10.48 -17.41 3.75
C GLU A 20 11.67 -16.68 4.42
N ASN A 21 12.37 -15.85 3.64
CA ASN A 21 13.44 -14.98 4.14
C ASN A 21 12.90 -13.74 4.87
N VAL A 22 12.27 -13.94 6.04
CA VAL A 22 11.65 -12.88 6.84
C VAL A 22 12.62 -11.74 7.17
N LEU A 23 13.87 -12.07 7.52
CA LEU A 23 14.90 -11.06 7.83
C LEU A 23 15.18 -10.14 6.62
N LEU A 24 15.19 -10.70 5.41
CA LEU A 24 15.41 -9.92 4.20
C LEU A 24 14.22 -9.02 3.88
N LYS A 25 12.98 -9.52 4.03
CA LYS A 25 11.76 -8.73 3.88
C LYS A 25 11.75 -7.55 4.85
N ILE A 26 12.03 -7.78 6.14
CA ILE A 26 12.13 -6.71 7.16
C ILE A 26 13.20 -5.69 6.79
N ARG A 27 14.39 -6.13 6.38
CA ARG A 27 15.47 -5.23 5.96
C ARG A 27 15.07 -4.35 4.78
N ARG A 28 14.31 -4.87 3.82
CA ARG A 28 13.79 -4.10 2.67
C ARG A 28 12.62 -3.21 3.04
N LEU A 29 11.82 -3.59 4.04
CA LEU A 29 10.66 -2.84 4.51
C LEU A 29 11.06 -1.53 5.19
N ILE A 30 12.16 -1.51 5.97
CA ILE A 30 12.61 -0.30 6.68
C ILE A 30 12.82 0.92 5.74
N PRO A 31 13.63 0.83 4.67
CA PRO A 31 13.80 1.97 3.75
C PRO A 31 12.52 2.30 2.98
N TYR A 32 11.67 1.30 2.73
CA TYR A 32 10.36 1.51 2.13
C TYR A 32 9.45 2.38 3.02
N ILE A 33 9.36 2.06 4.31
CA ILE A 33 8.60 2.86 5.29
C ILE A 33 9.11 4.31 5.31
N GLY A 34 10.43 4.52 5.30
CA GLY A 34 10.99 5.88 5.26
C GLY A 34 10.56 6.67 4.02
N TRP A 35 10.48 6.00 2.87
CA TRP A 35 9.96 6.61 1.64
C TRP A 35 8.46 6.88 1.69
N GLU A 36 7.66 5.95 2.23
CA GLU A 36 6.21 6.11 2.41
C GLU A 36 5.88 7.28 3.35
N LEU A 37 6.60 7.43 4.46
CA LEU A 37 6.42 8.57 5.37
C LEU A 37 6.62 9.92 4.67
N TRP A 38 7.53 9.98 3.70
CA TRP A 38 7.69 11.17 2.87
C TRP A 38 6.50 11.40 1.95
N GLN A 39 5.95 10.36 1.33
CA GLN A 39 4.73 10.46 0.51
C GLN A 39 3.52 10.92 1.34
N ILE A 40 3.37 10.43 2.57
CA ILE A 40 2.32 10.86 3.51
C ILE A 40 2.45 12.35 3.86
N TYR A 41 3.67 12.85 4.02
CA TYR A 41 3.89 14.27 4.24
C TYR A 41 3.43 15.10 3.03
N LEU A 42 3.77 14.67 1.80
CA LEU A 42 3.28 15.30 0.56
C LEU A 42 1.75 15.21 0.44
N ALA A 43 1.16 14.11 0.89
CA ALA A 43 -0.28 13.88 0.89
C ALA A 43 -1.04 14.94 1.67
N THR A 44 -0.53 15.24 2.86
CA THR A 44 -1.10 16.25 3.74
C THR A 44 -1.10 17.62 3.06
N ILE A 45 -0.03 17.96 2.33
CA ILE A 45 0.09 19.24 1.62
C ILE A 45 -0.92 19.33 0.46
N ASP A 46 -1.04 18.29 -0.37
CA ASP A 46 -1.97 18.25 -1.50
C ASP A 46 -3.42 18.44 -1.03
N VAL A 47 -3.84 17.66 -0.04
CA VAL A 47 -5.18 17.74 0.54
C VAL A 47 -5.42 19.11 1.17
N THR A 48 -4.43 19.67 1.90
CA THR A 48 -4.56 21.02 2.50
C THR A 48 -4.77 22.10 1.43
N LYS A 49 -4.06 22.04 0.31
CA LYS A 49 -4.26 22.99 -0.80
C LYS A 49 -5.68 22.92 -1.38
N ARG A 50 -6.26 21.72 -1.46
CA ARG A 50 -7.65 21.53 -1.93
C ARG A 50 -8.66 22.07 -0.92
N VAL A 51 -8.46 21.81 0.37
CA VAL A 51 -9.30 22.36 1.45
C VAL A 51 -9.28 23.89 1.48
N LEU A 52 -8.12 24.51 1.23
CA LEU A 52 -7.97 25.97 1.15
C LEU A 52 -8.54 26.57 -0.16
N GLY A 53 -9.06 25.75 -1.07
CA GLY A 53 -9.58 26.21 -2.36
C GLY A 53 -8.51 26.65 -3.37
N ILE A 54 -7.23 26.32 -3.12
CA ILE A 54 -6.11 26.61 -4.03
C ILE A 54 -6.13 25.65 -5.23
N LEU A 55 -6.52 24.40 -4.99
CA LEU A 55 -6.67 23.36 -6.02
C LEU A 55 -8.12 22.85 -6.04
N PRO A 56 -8.69 22.54 -7.22
CA PRO A 56 -10.04 22.00 -7.31
C PRO A 56 -10.11 20.57 -6.78
N VAL A 57 -11.31 20.11 -6.42
CA VAL A 57 -11.60 18.71 -6.10
C VAL A 57 -12.31 18.10 -7.31
N ASP A 58 -11.86 16.92 -7.76
CA ASP A 58 -12.41 16.20 -8.92
C ASP A 58 -12.43 14.69 -8.62
N PRO A 59 -13.38 14.26 -7.77
CA PRO A 59 -13.35 12.92 -7.19
C PRO A 59 -13.68 11.87 -8.25
N ARG A 60 -12.94 10.76 -8.24
CA ARG A 60 -13.11 9.68 -9.20
C ARG A 60 -12.75 8.32 -8.63
N ILE A 61 -13.33 7.28 -9.20
CA ILE A 61 -12.98 5.89 -8.90
C ILE A 61 -12.16 5.38 -10.08
N ILE A 62 -11.04 4.73 -9.78
CA ILE A 62 -10.19 4.06 -10.76
C ILE A 62 -10.06 2.59 -10.41
N GLU A 63 -9.87 1.78 -11.45
CA GLU A 63 -9.57 0.37 -11.34
C GLU A 63 -8.28 0.07 -12.08
N PHE A 64 -7.41 -0.75 -11.49
CA PHE A 64 -6.18 -1.20 -12.13
C PHE A 64 -5.75 -2.56 -11.60
N ASP A 65 -4.98 -3.29 -12.41
CA ASP A 65 -4.47 -4.61 -12.07
C ASP A 65 -3.04 -4.52 -11.51
N THR A 66 -2.69 -5.42 -10.59
CA THR A 66 -1.38 -5.56 -9.97
C THR A 66 -0.73 -6.89 -10.32
N THR A 67 0.59 -6.94 -10.24
CA THR A 67 1.37 -8.19 -10.35
C THR A 67 1.55 -8.88 -9.00
N LEU A 68 1.26 -8.19 -7.88
CA LEU A 68 1.40 -8.73 -6.54
C LEU A 68 0.39 -9.86 -6.26
N ARG A 69 0.82 -10.85 -5.49
CA ARG A 69 0.09 -12.10 -5.22
C ARG A 69 0.00 -12.44 -3.75
N SER A 70 1.00 -12.17 -2.91
CA SER A 70 0.87 -12.50 -1.48
C SER A 70 -0.08 -11.55 -0.77
N ASP A 71 -0.81 -12.08 0.20
CA ASP A 71 -1.72 -11.29 1.05
C ASP A 71 -1.00 -10.11 1.71
N PHE A 72 0.23 -10.34 2.18
CA PHE A 72 1.05 -9.27 2.76
C PHE A 72 1.44 -8.19 1.75
N ALA A 73 1.82 -8.57 0.53
CA ALA A 73 2.14 -7.60 -0.51
C ALA A 73 0.91 -6.79 -0.92
N LEU A 74 -0.24 -7.46 -1.11
CA LEU A 74 -1.50 -6.83 -1.47
C LEU A 74 -1.96 -5.84 -0.40
N VAL A 75 -2.03 -6.29 0.86
CA VAL A 75 -2.48 -5.44 1.96
C VAL A 75 -1.51 -4.28 2.21
N THR A 76 -0.19 -4.52 2.09
CA THR A 76 0.79 -3.44 2.22
C THR A 76 0.59 -2.40 1.14
N PHE A 77 0.44 -2.81 -0.12
CA PHE A 77 0.20 -1.90 -1.23
C PHE A 77 -1.11 -1.13 -1.08
N ALA A 78 -2.19 -1.79 -0.68
CA ALA A 78 -3.49 -1.17 -0.41
C ALA A 78 -3.42 -0.07 0.66
N ASN A 79 -2.68 -0.34 1.75
CA ASN A 79 -2.48 0.61 2.83
C ASN A 79 -1.65 1.79 2.36
N SER A 80 -0.60 1.55 1.59
CA SER A 80 0.23 2.62 1.03
C SER A 80 -0.57 3.52 0.09
N ILE A 81 -1.41 2.95 -0.80
CA ILE A 81 -2.36 3.73 -1.62
C ILE A 81 -3.27 4.59 -0.74
N THR A 82 -3.77 4.06 0.37
CA THR A 82 -4.65 4.83 1.27
C THR A 82 -3.92 5.95 2.00
N LEU A 83 -2.61 5.80 2.20
CA LEU A 83 -1.74 6.76 2.87
C LEU A 83 -1.16 7.81 1.91
N THR A 84 -1.07 7.50 0.62
CA THR A 84 -0.59 8.42 -0.41
C THR A 84 -1.59 9.55 -0.73
N PRO A 85 -1.13 10.66 -1.34
CA PRO A 85 -1.91 11.89 -1.51
C PRO A 85 -3.31 11.72 -2.09
N GLY A 86 -4.34 11.87 -1.24
CA GLY A 86 -5.71 12.04 -1.71
C GLY A 86 -6.34 10.77 -2.31
N THR A 87 -5.91 9.58 -1.88
CA THR A 87 -6.43 8.30 -2.37
C THR A 87 -6.88 7.39 -1.23
N ILE A 88 -7.86 6.53 -1.48
CA ILE A 88 -8.38 5.52 -0.55
C ILE A 88 -8.64 4.23 -1.33
N THR A 89 -8.08 3.11 -0.88
CA THR A 89 -8.43 1.80 -1.45
C THR A 89 -9.82 1.40 -0.99
N ILE A 90 -10.72 1.13 -1.94
CA ILE A 90 -12.11 0.71 -1.68
C ILE A 90 -12.16 -0.81 -1.52
N ASP A 91 -11.56 -1.53 -2.46
CA ASP A 91 -11.59 -2.98 -2.51
C ASP A 91 -10.37 -3.57 -3.22
N ILE A 92 -10.09 -4.82 -2.93
CA ILE A 92 -9.06 -5.64 -3.56
C ILE A 92 -9.72 -6.95 -3.98
N GLU A 93 -9.57 -7.34 -5.24
CA GLU A 93 -9.97 -8.66 -5.75
C GLU A 93 -8.71 -9.53 -5.96
N PRO A 94 -8.25 -10.32 -4.96
CA PRO A 94 -6.97 -11.03 -5.04
C PRO A 94 -6.90 -12.03 -6.19
N GLU A 95 -8.01 -12.71 -6.50
CA GLU A 95 -8.07 -13.71 -7.59
C GLU A 95 -7.82 -13.08 -8.97
N LYS A 96 -8.27 -11.83 -9.16
CA LYS A 96 -8.05 -11.07 -10.40
C LYS A 96 -6.81 -10.18 -10.32
N GLY A 97 -6.25 -9.98 -9.13
CA GLY A 97 -5.19 -9.02 -8.88
C GLY A 97 -5.64 -7.59 -9.13
N ARG A 98 -6.90 -7.24 -8.83
CA ARG A 98 -7.47 -5.92 -9.17
C ARG A 98 -7.66 -5.04 -7.94
N TYR A 99 -7.38 -3.76 -8.08
CA TYR A 99 -7.62 -2.73 -7.09
C TYR A 99 -8.71 -1.79 -7.55
N ILE A 100 -9.59 -1.43 -6.61
CA ILE A 100 -10.57 -0.36 -6.79
C ILE A 100 -10.21 0.76 -5.83
N VAL A 101 -9.94 1.96 -6.35
CA VAL A 101 -9.41 3.08 -5.57
C VAL A 101 -10.23 4.34 -5.82
N HIS A 102 -10.60 5.03 -4.74
CA HIS A 102 -11.13 6.38 -4.79
C HIS A 102 -9.98 7.39 -4.75
N ALA A 103 -9.99 8.36 -5.66
CA ALA A 103 -9.09 9.50 -5.64
C ALA A 103 -9.87 10.79 -5.51
N ILE A 104 -9.37 11.74 -4.72
CA ILE A 104 -9.93 13.06 -4.51
C ILE A 104 -9.84 13.95 -5.76
N ALA A 105 -8.95 13.60 -6.68
CA ALA A 105 -8.65 14.36 -7.89
C ALA A 105 -8.03 13.50 -8.99
N LYS A 106 -7.88 14.10 -10.17
CA LYS A 106 -7.27 13.47 -11.33
C LYS A 106 -5.78 13.16 -11.15
N GLU A 107 -5.00 14.06 -10.53
CA GLU A 107 -3.54 13.88 -10.45
C GLU A 107 -3.12 12.67 -9.60
N PRO A 108 -3.68 12.44 -8.39
CA PRO A 108 -3.42 11.23 -7.63
C PRO A 108 -3.83 9.94 -8.34
N ALA A 109 -4.96 9.98 -9.06
CA ALA A 109 -5.45 8.83 -9.82
C ALA A 109 -4.48 8.46 -10.96
N GLU A 110 -4.00 9.45 -11.71
CA GLU A 110 -3.01 9.23 -12.77
C GLU A 110 -1.69 8.72 -12.20
N SER A 111 -1.24 9.23 -11.06
CA SER A 111 -0.02 8.75 -10.40
C SER A 111 -0.08 7.25 -10.11
N LEU A 112 -1.22 6.70 -9.69
CA LEU A 112 -1.35 5.27 -9.39
C LEU A 112 -1.35 4.39 -10.65
N THR A 113 -1.94 4.87 -11.75
CA THR A 113 -2.04 4.10 -13.00
C THR A 113 -0.79 4.21 -13.89
N VAL A 114 -0.12 5.36 -13.87
CA VAL A 114 1.05 5.65 -14.72
C VAL A 114 2.35 5.34 -13.99
N ASP A 115 2.44 5.71 -12.70
CA ASP A 115 3.65 5.49 -11.90
C ASP A 115 3.55 4.21 -11.08
N GLN A 116 4.16 3.15 -11.60
CA GLN A 116 4.26 1.85 -10.92
C GLN A 116 5.36 1.81 -9.84
N THR A 117 5.98 2.95 -9.47
CA THR A 117 7.07 2.99 -8.48
C THR A 117 6.67 2.40 -7.14
N MET A 118 5.45 2.69 -6.66
CA MET A 118 4.97 2.15 -5.38
C MET A 118 4.77 0.63 -5.45
N GLN A 119 4.11 0.13 -6.50
CA GLN A 119 3.95 -1.31 -6.73
C GLN A 119 5.31 -2.02 -6.79
N LYS A 120 6.28 -1.47 -7.55
CA LYS A 120 7.62 -2.04 -7.66
C LYS A 120 8.37 -2.06 -6.34
N LYS A 121 8.21 -1.01 -5.51
CA LYS A 121 8.82 -0.97 -4.16
C LYS A 121 8.22 -2.04 -3.25
N VAL A 122 6.90 -2.21 -3.26
CA VAL A 122 6.23 -3.27 -2.50
C VAL A 122 6.66 -4.65 -3.00
N GLY A 123 6.65 -4.87 -4.31
CA GLY A 123 7.10 -6.11 -4.93
C GLY A 123 8.54 -6.45 -4.53
N HIS A 124 9.45 -5.47 -4.57
CA HIS A 124 10.81 -5.65 -4.10
C HIS A 124 10.90 -6.03 -2.61
N VAL A 125 10.07 -5.45 -1.74
CA VAL A 125 10.02 -5.82 -0.31
C VAL A 125 9.61 -7.27 -0.11
N PHE A 126 8.58 -7.71 -0.84
CA PHE A 126 8.00 -9.06 -0.67
C PHE A 126 8.59 -10.12 -1.60
N MET A 127 9.54 -9.75 -2.47
CA MET A 127 10.19 -10.63 -3.46
C MET A 127 9.21 -11.13 -4.55
N GLU A 128 8.33 -10.24 -4.98
CA GLU A 128 7.37 -10.45 -6.07
C GLU A 128 7.69 -9.42 -7.16
N GLU A 129 8.28 -9.86 -8.27
CA GLU A 129 8.59 -9.00 -9.44
C GLU A 129 7.46 -9.04 -10.47
#